data_AF-A0A8C3WKZ4-F1
#
_entry.id   AF-A0A8C3WKZ4-F1
#
_cell.length_a   1.000
_cell.length_b   1.000
_cell.length_c   1.000
_cell.angle_alpha   90.00
_cell.angle_beta   90.00
_cell.angle_gamma   90.00
#
_symmetry.space_group_name_H-M   'P 1'
#
loop_
_entity.id
_entity.type
_entity.pdbx_description
1 polymer ?
#
loop_
_entity_poly.entity_id
_entity_poly.type
_entity_poly.pdbx_seq_one_letter_code
_entity_poly.pdbx_strand_id
1 'polypeptide(L)'
;MAISPGSDATFSSQKSMLSESSRSKKFPLTEEELFYMNCRAAYLTVFKSSLDNIISKDQLYLALQHAGRNPSQKTINKYWTPQTAKLNFDDFCIILRKEKPTSNAELLKSFKQLDVNDDGSVLHTDLYKLLTKRGEKMTREEVNAIINLADVNADGKFDYIKFCKLYMTTSEQCLKTALEKLEVDSKLRRHQFGSHIEGSPERDPSPVPKPSPRIIRKTDQESFSNKGGTRSSLLATTRKFKTSVSFTITMGANSNRNWKLTEPNSTKEWQCVQSKGCFFLEENGEIISHQYRMHIAQRSMVYLTIKPLNLSQAEGKPSPWLSVDTALYILKENENQANLQLMCFTELRNRETFGWTGDLGPGIYWLIPSTTGCRLRKEIKPITEEAQLVYRDETGELFLTKEFRSTLSDIFEVIDLDGNGLLSLEEYNFFELRTSGEKCDEDAWAVCRENFDTKKNELTRQGFMDLNLMEANDREGDPRDLWVTLHSMGYNKALELTEACPFVIDIYADKCKPKIKAVHMEACSGQLEKAICKSVVNKGDAKVMDGYENIVVHTYKRDTWITSVIENKSDNKVIIHINNELSKNCVNNRGLDIFAVEVAPKSTMVCQHVMPLNEQQEWIYYCVYSLIS
;
A
#
# COMPACT_ATOMS: atom_id res chain seq x y z
N MET A 1 8.77 -46.73 -61.32
CA MET A 1 8.84 -46.82 -59.84
C MET A 1 8.61 -45.43 -59.30
N ALA A 2 7.72 -45.28 -58.33
CA ALA A 2 7.32 -44.01 -57.77
C ALA A 2 8.54 -43.22 -57.24
N ILE A 3 8.56 -41.90 -57.48
CA ILE A 3 8.93 -40.80 -56.56
C ILE A 3 8.85 -39.47 -57.34
N SER A 4 7.93 -38.59 -56.92
CA SER A 4 8.09 -37.13 -56.73
C SER A 4 6.73 -36.43 -56.78
N PRO A 5 6.50 -35.44 -55.89
CA PRO A 5 5.94 -34.18 -56.37
C PRO A 5 6.84 -33.03 -55.96
N GLY A 6 7.26 -32.26 -56.95
CA GLY A 6 7.94 -30.98 -56.78
C GLY A 6 7.09 -29.86 -57.38
N SER A 7 7.16 -28.71 -56.68
CA SER A 7 7.14 -27.34 -57.20
C SER A 7 5.94 -26.88 -58.04
N ASP A 8 5.08 -26.05 -57.43
CA ASP A 8 4.34 -25.01 -58.16
C ASP A 8 5.12 -23.70 -58.16
N ALA A 9 5.14 -23.11 -59.36
CA ALA A 9 6.00 -22.03 -59.80
C ALA A 9 5.48 -20.63 -59.42
N THR A 10 6.41 -19.84 -58.90
CA THR A 10 6.46 -18.37 -58.90
C THR A 10 6.75 -17.78 -60.29
N PHE A 11 6.21 -16.59 -60.60
CA PHE A 11 6.80 -15.41 -61.31
C PHE A 11 5.61 -14.47 -61.66
N SER A 12 5.58 -13.14 -61.54
CA SER A 12 6.50 -12.09 -61.06
C SER A 12 5.75 -10.75 -61.04
N SER A 13 6.04 -9.86 -60.08
CA SER A 13 6.53 -8.51 -60.38
C SER A 13 7.05 -7.79 -59.12
N GLN A 14 8.35 -7.49 -59.13
CA GLN A 14 9.03 -6.45 -58.32
C GLN A 14 8.50 -5.06 -58.75
N LYS A 15 8.58 -3.93 -58.06
CA LYS A 15 9.19 -3.43 -56.81
C LYS A 15 8.62 -2.01 -56.64
N SER A 16 8.26 -1.56 -55.44
CA SER A 16 8.57 -0.19 -55.02
C SER A 16 8.69 -0.15 -53.50
N MET A 17 9.82 0.35 -53.02
CA MET A 17 10.16 0.50 -51.60
C MET A 17 9.52 1.78 -51.07
N LEU A 18 8.81 1.70 -49.95
CA LEU A 18 8.56 2.83 -49.05
C LEU A 18 8.68 2.36 -47.60
N SER A 19 9.34 3.20 -46.82
CA SER A 19 9.99 2.98 -45.53
C SER A 19 9.09 2.54 -44.38
N GLU A 20 9.53 1.53 -43.62
CA GLU A 20 9.03 1.24 -42.27
C GLU A 20 9.34 2.39 -41.32
N SER A 21 8.30 2.93 -40.67
CA SER A 21 8.44 3.71 -39.43
C SER A 21 8.02 2.83 -38.25
N SER A 22 8.90 2.75 -37.26
CA SER A 22 8.76 1.95 -36.05
C SER A 22 7.60 2.44 -35.17
N ARG A 23 6.48 1.70 -35.16
CA ARG A 23 5.43 1.84 -34.14
C ARG A 23 5.91 1.21 -32.82
N SER A 24 6.13 2.04 -31.80
CA SER A 24 6.31 1.62 -30.41
C SER A 24 5.09 0.81 -29.94
N LYS A 25 5.27 -0.47 -29.63
CA LYS A 25 4.23 -1.30 -29.00
C LYS A 25 4.03 -0.82 -27.54
N LYS A 26 2.88 -0.20 -27.25
CA LYS A 26 2.39 0.01 -25.88
C LYS A 26 1.86 -1.33 -25.36
N PHE A 27 2.28 -1.75 -24.17
CA PHE A 27 1.66 -2.87 -23.48
C PHE A 27 0.23 -2.49 -23.03
N PRO A 28 -0.73 -3.42 -23.01
CA PRO A 28 -2.07 -3.17 -22.50
C PRO A 28 -2.02 -2.88 -20.99
N LEU A 29 -2.77 -1.87 -20.54
CA LEU A 29 -2.92 -1.50 -19.12
C LEU A 29 -3.59 -2.63 -18.35
N THR A 30 -3.20 -2.82 -17.09
CA THR A 30 -3.85 -3.72 -16.13
C THR A 30 -5.24 -3.20 -15.74
N GLU A 31 -6.12 -4.08 -15.26
CA GLU A 31 -7.48 -3.70 -14.83
C GLU A 31 -7.47 -2.65 -13.70
N GLU A 32 -6.47 -2.71 -12.82
CA GLU A 32 -6.31 -1.77 -11.72
C GLU A 32 -5.83 -0.38 -12.18
N GLU A 33 -4.90 -0.33 -13.14
CA GLU A 33 -4.49 0.93 -13.78
C GLU A 33 -5.66 1.59 -14.52
N LEU A 34 -6.50 0.79 -15.20
CA LEU A 34 -7.69 1.28 -15.89
C LEU A 34 -8.71 1.84 -14.89
N PHE A 35 -8.94 1.14 -13.77
CA PHE A 35 -9.82 1.61 -12.70
C PHE A 35 -9.37 2.97 -12.14
N TYR A 36 -8.08 3.11 -11.81
CA TYR A 36 -7.54 4.33 -11.24
C TYR A 36 -7.55 5.48 -12.24
N MET A 37 -7.20 5.20 -13.51
CA MET A 37 -7.29 6.19 -14.59
C MET A 37 -8.73 6.72 -14.75
N ASN A 38 -9.74 5.85 -14.65
CA ASN A 38 -11.14 6.23 -14.72
C ASN A 38 -11.56 7.08 -13.50
N CYS A 39 -11.17 6.68 -12.28
CA CYS A 39 -11.43 7.46 -11.07
C CYS A 39 -10.82 8.86 -11.19
N ARG A 40 -9.58 8.94 -11.66
CA ARG A 40 -8.85 10.20 -11.81
C ARG A 40 -9.48 11.11 -12.86
N ALA A 41 -9.91 10.56 -14.00
CA ALA A 41 -10.59 11.31 -15.05
C ALA A 41 -11.92 11.92 -14.56
N ALA A 42 -12.71 11.11 -13.85
CA ALA A 42 -13.97 11.56 -13.25
C ALA A 42 -13.75 12.68 -12.22
N TYR A 43 -12.80 12.48 -11.30
CA TYR A 43 -12.50 13.43 -10.25
C TYR A 43 -12.03 14.77 -10.80
N LEU A 44 -11.13 14.76 -11.79
CA LEU A 44 -10.63 15.97 -12.46
C LEU A 44 -11.66 16.68 -13.34
N THR A 45 -12.84 16.09 -13.54
CA THR A 45 -13.95 16.79 -14.21
C THR A 45 -14.67 17.74 -13.24
N VAL A 46 -14.62 17.43 -11.93
CA VAL A 46 -15.24 18.22 -10.86
C VAL A 46 -14.22 19.14 -10.19
N PHE A 47 -13.01 18.64 -10.03
CA PHE A 47 -11.93 19.30 -9.32
C PHE A 47 -10.82 19.73 -10.28
N LYS A 48 -10.10 20.80 -9.91
CA LYS A 48 -8.98 21.28 -10.72
C LYS A 48 -7.75 20.38 -10.56
N SER A 49 -7.68 19.66 -9.45
CA SER A 49 -6.60 18.76 -9.09
C SER A 49 -7.12 17.51 -8.38
N SER A 50 -6.39 16.40 -8.52
CA SER A 50 -6.61 15.18 -7.72
C SER A 50 -6.25 15.37 -6.24
N LEU A 51 -5.73 16.54 -5.87
CA LEU A 51 -5.42 16.92 -4.49
C LEU A 51 -6.49 17.80 -3.84
N ASP A 52 -7.45 18.29 -4.63
CA ASP A 52 -8.55 19.08 -4.09
C ASP A 52 -9.43 18.14 -3.27
N ASN A 53 -9.61 18.41 -1.97
CA ASN A 53 -10.48 17.59 -1.16
C ASN A 53 -11.95 17.89 -1.49
N ILE A 54 -12.78 16.85 -1.42
CA ILE A 54 -14.23 16.98 -1.35
C ILE A 54 -14.55 17.56 0.03
N ILE A 55 -15.18 18.74 0.06
CA ILE A 55 -15.53 19.48 1.28
C ILE A 55 -17.04 19.62 1.49
N SER A 56 -17.86 19.09 0.59
CA SER A 56 -19.31 19.08 0.74
C SER A 56 -19.99 17.83 0.16
N LYS A 57 -21.22 17.57 0.61
CA LYS A 57 -22.09 16.51 0.06
C LYS A 57 -22.31 16.68 -1.45
N ASP A 58 -22.49 17.91 -1.91
CA ASP A 58 -22.73 18.22 -3.32
C ASP A 58 -21.51 17.89 -4.19
N GLN A 59 -20.31 18.16 -3.67
CA GLN A 59 -19.08 17.80 -4.36
C GLN A 59 -18.87 16.29 -4.42
N LEU A 60 -19.19 15.55 -3.35
CA LEU A 60 -19.16 14.08 -3.36
C LEU A 60 -20.14 13.52 -4.38
N TYR A 61 -21.37 14.06 -4.37
CA TYR A 61 -22.43 13.68 -5.29
C TYR A 61 -22.00 13.88 -6.74
N LEU A 62 -21.48 15.06 -7.08
CA LEU A 62 -21.04 15.40 -8.43
C LEU A 62 -19.85 14.52 -8.87
N ALA A 63 -18.87 14.27 -7.99
CA ALA A 63 -17.73 13.43 -8.30
C ALA A 63 -18.14 11.98 -8.61
N LEU A 64 -19.07 11.41 -7.84
CA LEU A 64 -19.60 10.07 -8.08
C LEU A 64 -20.40 10.00 -9.39
N GLN A 65 -21.15 11.05 -9.73
CA GLN A 65 -21.84 11.16 -11.03
C GLN A 65 -20.88 11.15 -12.21
N HIS A 66 -19.80 11.92 -12.14
CA HIS A 66 -18.78 11.92 -13.19
C HIS A 66 -18.01 10.60 -13.31
N ALA A 67 -18.04 9.74 -12.28
CA ALA A 67 -17.54 8.37 -12.30
C ALA A 67 -18.59 7.34 -12.76
N GLY A 68 -19.72 7.80 -13.31
CA GLY A 68 -20.78 6.96 -13.87
C GLY A 68 -21.71 6.35 -12.82
N ARG A 69 -21.76 6.92 -11.60
CA ARG A 69 -22.64 6.45 -10.51
C ARG A 69 -23.80 7.39 -10.31
N ASN A 70 -24.95 6.88 -9.91
CA ASN A 70 -26.08 7.73 -9.52
C ASN A 70 -26.38 7.50 -8.03
N PRO A 71 -25.63 8.14 -7.11
CA PRO A 71 -25.76 7.89 -5.68
C PRO A 71 -27.08 8.45 -5.14
N SER A 72 -27.78 7.65 -4.33
CA SER A 72 -28.94 8.12 -3.56
C SER A 72 -28.50 9.02 -2.39
N GLN A 73 -29.41 9.80 -1.81
CA GLN A 73 -29.10 10.56 -0.59
C GLN A 73 -28.70 9.65 0.56
N LYS A 74 -29.25 8.43 0.62
CA LYS A 74 -28.81 7.41 1.60
C LYS A 74 -27.35 7.02 1.38
N THR A 75 -26.94 6.83 0.11
CA THR A 75 -25.55 6.53 -0.25
C THR A 75 -24.63 7.69 0.10
N ILE A 76 -25.01 8.94 -0.20
CA ILE A 76 -24.22 10.12 0.16
C ILE A 76 -24.10 10.25 1.69
N ASN A 77 -25.20 10.12 2.43
CA ASN A 77 -25.19 10.21 3.90
C ASN A 77 -24.42 9.08 4.58
N LYS A 78 -24.26 7.93 3.92
CA LYS A 78 -23.42 6.81 4.39
C LYS A 78 -21.93 7.20 4.43
N TYR A 79 -21.46 7.97 3.44
CA TYR A 79 -20.05 8.35 3.30
C TYR A 79 -19.75 9.80 3.72
N TRP A 80 -20.78 10.63 3.89
CA TRP A 80 -20.68 12.01 4.35
C TRP A 80 -21.57 12.22 5.58
N THR A 81 -21.01 11.94 6.76
CA THR A 81 -21.67 12.12 8.05
C THR A 81 -21.45 13.55 8.58
N PRO A 82 -22.17 13.98 9.64
CA PRO A 82 -21.91 15.28 10.27
C PRO A 82 -20.48 15.45 10.81
N GLN A 83 -19.75 14.35 11.03
CA GLN A 83 -18.36 14.34 11.48
C GLN A 83 -17.35 14.39 10.32
N THR A 84 -17.80 14.19 9.08
CA THR A 84 -16.94 14.23 7.88
C THR A 84 -16.60 15.67 7.54
N ALA A 85 -15.34 16.08 7.82
CA ALA A 85 -14.85 17.41 7.48
C ALA A 85 -14.35 17.51 6.02
N LYS A 86 -13.75 16.43 5.49
CA LYS A 86 -13.22 16.35 4.13
C LYS A 86 -13.04 14.89 3.70
N LEU A 87 -13.08 14.64 2.38
CA LEU A 87 -12.68 13.37 1.77
C LEU A 87 -11.63 13.65 0.67
N ASN A 88 -10.55 12.88 0.65
CA ASN A 88 -9.50 13.00 -0.36
C ASN A 88 -9.78 12.08 -1.58
N PHE A 89 -8.87 12.06 -2.55
CA PHE A 89 -9.01 11.25 -3.75
C PHE A 89 -8.97 9.73 -3.46
N ASP A 90 -8.21 9.30 -2.46
CA ASP A 90 -8.14 7.89 -2.06
C ASP A 90 -9.47 7.44 -1.42
N ASP A 91 -10.06 8.28 -0.57
CA ASP A 91 -11.40 8.05 -0.02
C ASP A 91 -12.44 7.90 -1.14
N PHE A 92 -12.35 8.74 -2.17
CA PHE A 92 -13.19 8.67 -3.36
C PHE A 92 -13.00 7.35 -4.14
N CYS A 93 -11.76 6.91 -4.35
CA CYS A 93 -11.46 5.61 -4.96
C CYS A 93 -12.03 4.44 -4.15
N ILE A 94 -11.93 4.49 -2.81
CA ILE A 94 -12.51 3.47 -1.91
C ILE A 94 -14.04 3.44 -2.04
N ILE A 95 -14.69 4.59 -2.08
CA ILE A 95 -16.15 4.68 -2.28
C ILE A 95 -16.56 4.06 -3.62
N LEU A 96 -15.81 4.33 -4.70
CA LEU A 96 -16.07 3.75 -6.02
C LEU A 96 -15.79 2.24 -6.12
N ARG A 97 -14.96 1.67 -5.24
CA ARG A 97 -14.81 0.20 -5.12
C ARG A 97 -16.00 -0.43 -4.41
N LYS A 98 -16.54 0.26 -3.38
CA LYS A 98 -17.64 -0.25 -2.54
C LYS A 98 -19.00 -0.14 -3.22
N GLU A 99 -19.30 1.01 -3.81
CA GLU A 99 -20.46 1.15 -4.68
C GLU A 99 -20.08 0.54 -6.02
N LYS A 100 -20.87 -0.32 -6.66
CA LYS A 100 -20.62 -0.81 -8.04
C LYS A 100 -21.48 -0.08 -9.07
N PRO A 101 -21.04 0.07 -10.34
CA PRO A 101 -21.85 0.74 -11.36
C PRO A 101 -23.13 -0.07 -11.54
N THR A 102 -24.27 0.59 -11.67
CA THR A 102 -25.53 -0.08 -11.94
C THR A 102 -25.43 -0.79 -13.29
N SER A 103 -25.59 -2.12 -13.29
CA SER A 103 -25.54 -2.89 -14.53
C SER A 103 -26.85 -2.78 -15.31
N ASN A 104 -26.78 -2.96 -16.64
CA ASN A 104 -27.97 -2.96 -17.49
C ASN A 104 -28.98 -4.04 -17.06
N ALA A 105 -28.48 -5.19 -16.61
CA ALA A 105 -29.30 -6.29 -16.11
C ALA A 105 -30.06 -5.93 -14.82
N GLU A 106 -29.42 -5.25 -13.86
CA GLU A 106 -30.07 -4.81 -12.61
C GLU A 106 -31.12 -3.73 -12.87
N LEU A 107 -30.83 -2.81 -13.80
CA LEU A 107 -31.77 -1.74 -14.18
C LEU A 107 -33.01 -2.33 -14.88
N LEU A 108 -32.81 -3.21 -15.87
CA LEU A 108 -33.89 -3.92 -16.57
C LEU A 108 -34.73 -4.77 -15.61
N LYS A 109 -34.09 -5.51 -14.70
CA LYS A 109 -34.78 -6.33 -13.70
C LYS A 109 -35.70 -5.49 -12.80
N SER A 110 -35.28 -4.27 -12.47
CA SER A 110 -36.05 -3.37 -11.62
C SER A 110 -37.31 -2.83 -12.32
N PHE A 111 -37.22 -2.50 -13.61
CA PHE A 111 -38.37 -2.07 -14.41
C PHE A 111 -39.31 -3.23 -14.78
N LYS A 112 -38.77 -4.43 -15.03
CA LYS A 112 -39.57 -5.63 -15.35
C LYS A 112 -40.51 -6.05 -14.20
N GLN A 113 -40.24 -5.65 -12.96
CA GLN A 113 -41.18 -5.84 -11.84
C GLN A 113 -42.45 -4.99 -11.93
N LEU A 114 -42.47 -3.98 -12.80
CA LEU A 114 -43.57 -3.01 -12.98
C LEU A 114 -44.31 -3.21 -14.29
N ASP A 115 -43.66 -3.85 -15.26
CA ASP A 115 -44.21 -4.22 -16.54
C ASP A 115 -45.01 -5.52 -16.43
N VAL A 116 -46.25 -5.39 -15.94
CA VAL A 116 -47.18 -6.52 -15.74
C VAL A 116 -47.47 -7.26 -17.05
N ASN A 117 -47.40 -6.56 -18.19
CA ASN A 117 -47.76 -7.09 -19.50
C ASN A 117 -46.55 -7.60 -20.30
N ASP A 118 -45.33 -7.46 -19.75
CA ASP A 118 -44.03 -7.75 -20.40
C ASP A 118 -43.91 -7.12 -21.80
N ASP A 119 -44.48 -5.93 -22.00
CA ASP A 119 -44.51 -5.22 -23.29
C ASP A 119 -43.32 -4.28 -23.50
N GLY A 120 -42.37 -4.26 -22.54
CA GLY A 120 -41.18 -3.43 -22.58
C GLY A 120 -41.44 -1.98 -22.20
N SER A 121 -42.64 -1.65 -21.71
CA SER A 121 -43.04 -0.29 -21.35
C SER A 121 -43.77 -0.22 -20.00
N VAL A 122 -43.75 0.96 -19.37
CA VAL A 122 -44.50 1.24 -18.13
C VAL A 122 -45.44 2.42 -18.35
N LEU A 123 -46.68 2.33 -17.90
CA LEU A 123 -47.63 3.44 -17.94
C LEU A 123 -47.11 4.63 -17.12
N HIS A 124 -47.22 5.85 -17.66
CA HIS A 124 -46.77 7.08 -16.98
C HIS A 124 -47.40 7.25 -15.59
N THR A 125 -48.65 6.84 -15.41
CA THR A 125 -49.35 6.89 -14.13
C THR A 125 -48.73 5.96 -13.08
N ASP A 126 -48.24 4.80 -13.48
CA ASP A 126 -47.64 3.81 -12.58
C ASP A 126 -46.17 4.12 -12.31
N LEU A 127 -45.44 4.62 -13.32
CA LEU A 127 -44.12 5.21 -13.13
C LEU A 127 -44.16 6.40 -12.17
N TYR A 128 -45.14 7.29 -12.32
CA TYR A 128 -45.35 8.42 -11.42
C TYR A 128 -45.63 7.96 -9.98
N LYS A 129 -46.53 6.98 -9.79
CA LYS A 129 -46.81 6.41 -8.47
C LYS A 129 -45.56 5.79 -7.86
N LEU A 130 -44.74 5.09 -8.64
CA LEU A 130 -43.51 4.48 -8.14
C LEU A 130 -42.52 5.54 -7.65
N LEU A 131 -42.14 6.47 -8.52
CA LEU A 131 -41.11 7.48 -8.26
C LEU A 131 -41.51 8.46 -7.16
N THR A 132 -42.81 8.61 -6.89
CA THR A 132 -43.32 9.49 -5.81
C THR A 132 -43.69 8.75 -4.51
N LYS A 133 -43.91 7.41 -4.52
CA LYS A 133 -44.35 6.66 -3.33
C LYS A 133 -43.30 5.70 -2.75
N ARG A 134 -42.34 5.20 -3.52
CA ARG A 134 -41.33 4.23 -3.06
C ARG A 134 -39.92 4.82 -3.10
N GLY A 135 -39.12 4.54 -2.06
CA GLY A 135 -37.73 4.97 -1.99
C GLY A 135 -37.57 6.47 -1.75
N GLU A 136 -36.57 7.06 -2.40
CA GLU A 136 -36.32 8.50 -2.37
C GLU A 136 -37.27 9.21 -3.33
N LYS A 137 -38.20 9.98 -2.77
CA LYS A 137 -39.35 10.52 -3.51
C LYS A 137 -38.89 11.65 -4.43
N MET A 138 -39.14 11.49 -5.72
CA MET A 138 -38.96 12.58 -6.68
C MET A 138 -40.14 13.57 -6.59
N THR A 139 -39.84 14.83 -6.85
CA THR A 139 -40.84 15.89 -7.01
C THR A 139 -41.63 15.70 -8.29
N ARG A 140 -42.80 16.34 -8.38
CA ARG A 140 -43.66 16.24 -9.57
C ARG A 140 -42.95 16.79 -10.80
N GLU A 141 -42.14 17.82 -10.62
CA GLU A 141 -41.36 18.50 -11.63
C GLU A 141 -40.27 17.58 -12.20
N GLU A 142 -39.55 16.86 -11.33
CA GLU A 142 -38.53 15.87 -11.73
C GLU A 142 -39.13 14.69 -12.50
N VAL A 143 -40.27 14.17 -12.03
CA VAL A 143 -40.96 13.07 -12.74
C VAL A 143 -41.50 13.53 -14.09
N ASN A 144 -42.05 14.74 -14.17
CA ASN A 144 -42.48 15.34 -15.44
C ASN A 144 -41.31 15.54 -16.41
N ALA A 145 -40.12 15.89 -15.92
CA ALA A 145 -38.93 15.99 -16.76
C ALA A 145 -38.55 14.63 -17.38
N ILE A 146 -38.66 13.53 -16.63
CA ILE A 146 -38.42 12.17 -17.12
C ILE A 146 -39.47 11.75 -18.15
N ILE A 147 -40.75 12.09 -17.91
CA ILE A 147 -41.89 11.77 -18.79
C ILE A 147 -41.87 12.61 -20.08
N ASN A 148 -41.22 13.76 -20.08
CA ASN A 148 -41.11 14.63 -21.25
C ASN A 148 -39.88 14.33 -22.14
N LEU A 149 -39.08 13.31 -21.81
CA LEU A 149 -37.98 12.86 -22.67
C LEU A 149 -38.55 12.17 -23.93
N ALA A 150 -38.48 12.84 -25.07
CA ALA A 150 -39.09 12.40 -26.33
C ALA A 150 -38.56 11.04 -26.84
N ASP A 151 -37.33 10.66 -26.50
CA ASP A 151 -36.69 9.43 -26.98
C ASP A 151 -37.19 8.15 -26.29
N VAL A 152 -37.80 8.29 -25.10
CA VAL A 152 -38.20 7.16 -24.24
C VAL A 152 -39.69 7.19 -23.90
N ASN A 153 -40.43 8.20 -24.36
CA ASN A 153 -41.85 8.35 -24.11
C ASN A 153 -42.63 8.47 -25.41
N ALA A 154 -43.52 7.51 -25.65
CA ALA A 154 -44.47 7.52 -26.77
C ALA A 154 -45.83 7.01 -26.27
N ASP A 155 -46.91 7.63 -26.72
CA ASP A 155 -48.28 7.17 -26.47
C ASP A 155 -48.67 6.98 -24.99
N GLY A 156 -48.15 7.84 -24.10
CA GLY A 156 -48.44 7.77 -22.65
C GLY A 156 -47.77 6.61 -21.91
N LYS A 157 -46.82 5.93 -22.58
CA LYS A 157 -46.00 4.84 -22.06
C LYS A 157 -44.52 5.24 -22.04
N PHE A 158 -43.81 4.77 -21.02
CA PHE A 158 -42.37 4.93 -20.83
C PHE A 158 -41.65 3.65 -21.26
N ASP A 159 -40.89 3.71 -22.34
CA ASP A 159 -40.07 2.62 -22.87
C ASP A 159 -38.77 2.51 -22.04
N TYR A 160 -38.82 1.65 -21.02
CA TYR A 160 -37.68 1.49 -20.11
C TYR A 160 -36.49 0.78 -20.78
N ILE A 161 -36.71 0.03 -21.87
CA ILE A 161 -35.64 -0.64 -22.61
C ILE A 161 -34.80 0.42 -23.34
N LYS A 162 -35.45 1.37 -24.00
CA LYS A 162 -34.77 2.53 -24.60
C LYS A 162 -34.10 3.39 -23.53
N PHE A 163 -34.75 3.60 -22.39
CA PHE A 163 -34.16 4.34 -21.28
C PHE A 163 -32.89 3.69 -20.72
N CYS A 164 -32.89 2.37 -20.51
CA CYS A 164 -31.70 1.65 -20.04
C CYS A 164 -30.54 1.78 -21.04
N LYS A 165 -30.83 1.67 -22.35
CA LYS A 165 -29.83 1.87 -23.41
C LYS A 165 -29.30 3.31 -23.42
N LEU A 166 -30.18 4.30 -23.30
CA LEU A 166 -29.81 5.71 -23.25
C LEU A 166 -28.93 6.00 -22.03
N TYR A 167 -29.29 5.47 -20.86
CA TYR A 167 -28.52 5.61 -19.62
C TYR A 167 -27.11 5.03 -19.75
N MET A 168 -26.99 3.80 -20.27
CA MET A 168 -25.68 3.16 -20.48
C MET A 168 -24.82 3.94 -21.48
N THR A 169 -25.42 4.36 -22.59
CA THR A 169 -24.74 5.16 -23.62
C THR A 169 -24.25 6.49 -23.06
N THR A 170 -25.08 7.16 -22.25
CA THR A 170 -24.73 8.45 -21.62
C THR A 170 -23.61 8.27 -20.61
N SER A 171 -23.66 7.22 -19.77
CA SER A 171 -22.61 6.91 -18.79
C SER A 171 -21.27 6.62 -19.47
N GLU A 172 -21.27 5.80 -20.53
CA GLU A 172 -20.08 5.52 -21.35
C GLU A 172 -19.53 6.77 -22.03
N GLN A 173 -20.41 7.63 -22.57
CA GLN A 173 -20.01 8.90 -23.18
C GLN A 173 -19.41 9.87 -22.17
N CYS A 174 -19.99 10.01 -20.98
CA CYS A 174 -19.45 10.85 -19.91
C CYS A 174 -18.04 10.39 -19.51
N LEU A 175 -17.85 9.08 -19.34
CA LEU A 175 -16.54 8.50 -19.03
C LEU A 175 -15.53 8.74 -20.18
N LYS A 176 -15.96 8.51 -21.42
CA LYS A 176 -15.13 8.76 -22.61
C LYS A 176 -14.72 10.23 -22.72
N THR A 177 -15.65 11.16 -22.53
CA THR A 177 -15.37 12.60 -22.54
C THR A 177 -14.46 13.00 -21.38
N ALA A 178 -14.61 12.42 -20.18
CA ALA A 178 -13.71 12.68 -19.05
C ALA A 178 -12.28 12.19 -19.36
N LEU A 179 -12.14 11.00 -19.95
CA LEU A 179 -10.85 10.46 -20.39
C LEU A 179 -10.23 11.28 -21.54
N GLU A 180 -11.03 11.72 -22.50
CA GLU A 180 -10.59 12.59 -23.60
C GLU A 180 -10.14 13.96 -23.06
N LYS A 181 -10.87 14.56 -22.11
CA LYS A 181 -10.45 15.80 -21.44
C LYS A 181 -9.14 15.61 -20.69
N LEU A 182 -8.97 14.49 -20.00
CA LEU A 182 -7.71 14.15 -19.34
C LEU A 182 -6.56 13.98 -20.34
N GLU A 183 -6.82 13.35 -21.48
CA GLU A 183 -5.84 13.18 -22.55
C GLU A 183 -5.52 14.51 -23.25
N VAL A 184 -6.52 15.36 -23.47
CA VAL A 184 -6.38 16.71 -24.04
C VAL A 184 -5.65 17.63 -23.08
N ASP A 185 -5.92 17.63 -21.77
CA ASP A 185 -5.11 18.39 -20.80
C ASP A 185 -3.66 17.91 -20.80
N SER A 186 -3.44 16.59 -20.93
CA SER A 186 -2.09 16.01 -21.11
C SER A 186 -1.40 16.41 -22.42
N LYS A 187 -2.17 16.75 -23.47
CA LYS A 187 -1.71 17.19 -24.80
C LYS A 187 -1.57 18.72 -24.87
N LEU A 188 -2.42 19.49 -24.19
CA LEU A 188 -2.37 20.94 -24.07
C LEU A 188 -1.17 21.37 -23.23
N ARG A 189 -0.89 20.65 -22.13
CA ARG A 189 0.37 20.79 -21.37
C ARG A 189 1.61 20.36 -22.18
N ARG A 190 1.45 19.56 -23.25
CA ARG A 190 2.51 19.26 -24.23
C ARG A 190 2.67 20.38 -25.27
N HIS A 191 1.58 20.98 -25.75
CA HIS A 191 1.61 22.04 -26.76
C HIS A 191 2.01 23.42 -26.20
N GLN A 192 1.78 23.71 -24.91
CA GLN A 192 2.33 24.91 -24.26
C GLN A 192 3.86 24.90 -24.09
N PHE A 193 4.54 23.79 -24.42
CA PHE A 193 6.00 23.66 -24.32
C PHE A 193 6.71 23.41 -25.66
N GLY A 194 6.11 23.77 -26.81
CA GLY A 194 6.89 23.85 -28.06
C GLY A 194 6.11 24.13 -29.34
N SER A 195 6.25 25.36 -29.86
CA SER A 195 6.39 25.65 -31.30
C SER A 195 6.62 27.16 -31.56
N HIS A 196 7.88 27.60 -31.56
CA HIS A 196 8.36 28.63 -32.49
C HIS A 196 9.70 28.12 -33.05
N ILE A 197 9.61 27.37 -34.15
CA ILE A 197 10.66 27.35 -35.16
C ILE A 197 10.06 28.17 -36.30
N GLU A 198 10.40 29.46 -36.36
CA GLU A 198 10.18 30.23 -37.58
C GLU A 198 11.15 29.70 -38.64
N GLY A 199 10.59 29.00 -39.63
CA GLY A 199 11.20 28.88 -40.94
C GLY A 199 10.96 30.19 -41.70
N SER A 200 12.04 30.83 -42.15
CA SER A 200 11.97 31.96 -43.07
C SER A 200 11.51 31.51 -44.48
N PRO A 201 10.84 32.40 -45.25
CA PRO A 201 10.17 32.04 -46.50
C PRO A 201 11.11 32.00 -47.72
N GLU A 202 10.78 31.16 -48.69
CA GLU A 202 11.34 31.22 -50.05
C GLU A 202 10.71 32.38 -50.85
N ARG A 203 11.56 33.20 -51.49
CA ARG A 203 11.28 33.86 -52.78
C ARG A 203 12.54 33.84 -53.64
N ASP A 204 12.30 33.65 -54.93
CA ASP A 204 13.20 33.49 -56.09
C ASP A 204 14.17 34.68 -56.38
N PRO A 205 15.12 34.56 -57.35
CA PRO A 205 16.54 34.86 -57.15
C PRO A 205 17.07 36.19 -57.75
N SER A 206 18.36 36.46 -57.45
CA SER A 206 19.40 37.29 -58.12
C SER A 206 19.94 38.50 -57.33
N PRO A 207 21.14 39.06 -57.62
CA PRO A 207 22.47 38.44 -57.76
C PRO A 207 23.59 39.09 -56.87
N VAL A 208 24.71 38.36 -56.75
CA VAL A 208 26.08 38.61 -56.19
C VAL A 208 26.62 40.05 -56.54
N PRO A 209 27.48 40.79 -55.75
CA PRO A 209 28.80 40.35 -55.20
C PRO A 209 29.47 41.04 -53.95
N LYS A 210 30.28 40.24 -53.22
CA LYS A 210 31.63 40.49 -52.61
C LYS A 210 31.89 41.76 -51.70
N PRO A 211 33.10 41.97 -51.11
CA PRO A 211 33.58 41.32 -49.86
C PRO A 211 34.24 42.27 -48.82
N SER A 212 34.45 41.75 -47.58
CA SER A 212 35.60 42.02 -46.66
C SER A 212 35.70 43.40 -45.94
N PRO A 213 36.59 43.63 -44.93
CA PRO A 213 37.59 42.73 -44.33
C PRO A 213 37.72 42.71 -42.78
N ARG A 214 38.22 41.56 -42.29
CA ARG A 214 39.33 41.31 -41.31
C ARG A 214 39.64 42.35 -40.22
N ILE A 215 39.73 41.87 -38.97
CA ILE A 215 40.92 42.09 -38.11
C ILE A 215 41.37 40.76 -37.48
N ILE A 216 42.68 40.54 -37.56
CA ILE A 216 43.48 39.37 -37.22
C ILE A 216 44.20 39.63 -35.87
N ARG A 217 44.36 38.58 -35.06
CA ARG A 217 45.58 38.25 -34.26
C ARG A 217 45.44 36.77 -33.82
N LYS A 218 46.05 35.81 -34.54
CA LYS A 218 47.35 35.15 -34.27
C LYS A 218 47.41 34.60 -32.83
N THR A 219 47.08 33.34 -32.55
CA THR A 219 47.75 32.04 -32.84
C THR A 219 49.15 31.92 -32.24
N ASP A 220 49.31 30.96 -31.34
CA ASP A 220 50.43 30.00 -31.36
C ASP A 220 49.86 28.58 -31.26
N GLN A 221 50.24 27.75 -32.24
CA GLN A 221 50.13 26.29 -32.29
C GLN A 221 51.26 25.72 -31.41
N GLU A 222 51.29 24.48 -30.92
CA GLU A 222 51.11 23.23 -31.65
C GLU A 222 51.24 22.04 -30.66
N SER A 223 50.40 21.02 -30.76
CA SER A 223 50.83 19.60 -30.87
C SER A 223 49.66 18.64 -30.74
N PHE A 224 49.74 17.60 -31.56
CA PHE A 224 48.71 16.65 -31.95
C PHE A 224 48.35 15.62 -30.87
N SER A 225 47.06 15.30 -30.73
CA SER A 225 46.64 13.89 -30.73
C SER A 225 45.27 13.74 -31.38
N ASN A 226 45.15 12.65 -32.14
CA ASN A 226 44.12 12.39 -33.11
C ASN A 226 42.91 11.66 -32.49
N LYS A 227 41.78 11.84 -33.16
CA LYS A 227 40.43 11.40 -32.81
C LYS A 227 40.25 9.88 -32.77
N GLY A 228 39.35 9.45 -31.89
CA GLY A 228 38.59 8.20 -31.98
C GLY A 228 37.39 8.25 -31.04
N GLY A 229 36.27 8.82 -31.52
CA GLY A 229 35.01 8.84 -30.78
C GLY A 229 33.98 7.91 -31.42
N THR A 230 33.22 7.19 -30.60
CA THR A 230 31.92 6.61 -31.00
C THR A 230 30.94 6.58 -29.81
N ARG A 231 30.03 7.55 -29.83
CA ARG A 231 28.57 7.49 -29.53
C ARG A 231 28.03 6.46 -28.53
N SER A 232 27.41 6.97 -27.47
CA SER A 232 25.94 6.83 -27.31
C SER A 232 25.41 7.92 -26.39
N SER A 233 24.79 8.92 -27.01
CA SER A 233 24.00 9.96 -26.36
C SER A 233 22.60 9.92 -26.95
N LEU A 234 21.60 10.12 -26.08
CA LEU A 234 20.19 10.45 -26.34
C LEU A 234 19.22 9.27 -26.28
N LEU A 235 18.43 9.23 -25.20
CA LEU A 235 16.98 9.49 -25.25
C LEU A 235 16.43 9.61 -23.81
N ALA A 236 16.42 10.82 -23.28
CA ALA A 236 15.65 11.20 -22.09
C ALA A 236 14.89 12.49 -22.43
N THR A 237 13.65 12.35 -22.88
CA THR A 237 12.72 13.48 -23.01
C THR A 237 11.96 13.64 -21.71
N THR A 238 12.64 14.20 -20.72
CA THR A 238 12.05 14.64 -19.45
C THR A 238 11.14 15.83 -19.71
N ARG A 239 9.82 15.69 -19.47
CA ARG A 239 8.96 16.85 -19.26
C ARG A 239 9.49 17.57 -18.03
N LYS A 240 9.99 18.79 -18.19
CA LYS A 240 10.39 19.64 -17.07
C LYS A 240 9.14 20.05 -16.29
N PHE A 241 8.77 19.28 -15.25
CA PHE A 241 8.21 19.91 -14.07
C PHE A 241 9.26 20.95 -13.64
N LYS A 242 8.87 22.23 -13.52
CA LYS A 242 9.84 23.31 -13.30
C LYS A 242 10.67 23.12 -12.03
N THR A 243 10.21 22.24 -11.12
CA THR A 243 10.81 21.96 -9.81
C THR A 243 10.64 20.48 -9.46
N SER A 244 11.65 19.66 -9.81
CA SER A 244 11.66 18.23 -9.51
C SER A 244 13.06 17.76 -9.14
N VAL A 245 13.15 16.58 -8.54
CA VAL A 245 14.41 15.89 -8.24
C VAL A 245 14.21 14.39 -8.43
N SER A 246 15.23 13.69 -8.91
CA SER A 246 15.15 12.25 -9.15
C SER A 246 16.28 11.47 -8.49
N PHE A 247 15.97 10.23 -8.16
CA PHE A 247 16.92 9.24 -7.64
C PHE A 247 16.86 8.00 -8.52
N THR A 248 18.04 7.49 -8.85
CA THR A 248 18.22 6.20 -9.50
C THR A 248 19.18 5.41 -8.66
N ILE A 249 18.72 4.32 -8.06
CA ILE A 249 19.53 3.42 -7.24
C ILE A 249 19.39 2.01 -7.79
N THR A 250 20.50 1.45 -8.24
CA THR A 250 20.58 0.05 -8.66
C THR A 250 21.02 -0.82 -7.49
N MET A 251 20.28 -1.91 -7.28
CA MET A 251 20.51 -2.91 -6.26
C MET A 251 20.66 -4.28 -6.93
N GLY A 252 21.81 -4.92 -6.74
CA GLY A 252 22.07 -6.26 -7.27
C GLY A 252 21.23 -7.33 -6.56
N ALA A 253 21.11 -8.49 -7.22
CA ALA A 253 20.47 -9.67 -6.65
C ALA A 253 21.08 -10.04 -5.29
N ASN A 254 20.22 -10.49 -4.38
CA ASN A 254 20.60 -10.84 -3.00
C ASN A 254 21.29 -12.21 -2.89
N SER A 255 21.47 -12.92 -4.02
CA SER A 255 21.99 -14.28 -4.09
C SER A 255 23.44 -14.46 -3.61
N ASN A 256 24.19 -13.39 -3.33
CA ASN A 256 25.59 -13.46 -2.88
C ASN A 256 26.08 -12.25 -2.04
N ARG A 257 25.20 -11.53 -1.33
CA ARG A 257 25.64 -10.38 -0.52
C ARG A 257 25.94 -10.79 0.92
N ASN A 258 27.25 -10.88 1.20
CA ASN A 258 27.96 -11.08 2.47
C ASN A 258 27.13 -11.12 3.76
N TRP A 259 27.31 -12.19 4.55
CA TRP A 259 26.93 -12.32 5.95
C TRP A 259 27.62 -11.23 6.80
N LYS A 260 27.09 -9.99 6.80
CA LYS A 260 27.67 -8.90 7.58
C LYS A 260 27.37 -9.01 9.07
N LEU A 261 26.26 -9.69 9.42
CA LEU A 261 25.97 -10.04 10.80
C LEU A 261 26.85 -11.23 11.20
N THR A 262 27.95 -10.94 11.87
CA THR A 262 28.82 -11.97 12.48
C THR A 262 28.44 -12.08 13.95
N GLU A 263 27.99 -13.25 14.37
CA GLU A 263 27.76 -13.53 15.78
C GLU A 263 29.11 -13.46 16.52
N PRO A 264 29.22 -12.73 17.64
CA PRO A 264 30.45 -12.70 18.42
C PRO A 264 30.88 -14.12 18.83
N ASN A 265 32.15 -14.48 18.63
CA ASN A 265 32.67 -15.83 18.93
C ASN A 265 32.45 -16.28 20.40
N SER A 266 32.17 -15.34 21.30
CA SER A 266 31.95 -15.54 22.74
C SER A 266 30.46 -15.52 23.16
N THR A 267 29.49 -15.43 22.25
CA THR A 267 28.04 -15.33 22.62
C THR A 267 27.55 -16.47 23.51
N LYS A 268 28.16 -17.66 23.41
CA LYS A 268 27.84 -18.82 24.26
C LYS A 268 28.12 -18.58 25.75
N GLU A 269 29.03 -17.66 26.08
CA GLU A 269 29.39 -17.30 27.45
C GLU A 269 28.62 -16.06 27.95
N TRP A 270 27.93 -15.36 27.05
CA TRP A 270 27.21 -14.13 27.36
C TRP A 270 25.84 -14.45 27.95
N GLN A 271 25.35 -13.54 28.78
CA GLN A 271 24.02 -13.68 29.39
C GLN A 271 22.96 -13.34 28.35
N CYS A 272 22.03 -14.27 28.11
CA CYS A 272 20.97 -14.14 27.12
C CYS A 272 19.60 -13.93 27.79
N VAL A 273 18.81 -13.04 27.20
CA VAL A 273 17.36 -12.96 27.43
C VAL A 273 16.65 -12.90 26.08
N GLN A 274 15.48 -13.52 26.02
CA GLN A 274 14.63 -13.55 24.84
C GLN A 274 13.29 -12.91 25.15
N SER A 275 12.65 -12.34 24.14
CA SER A 275 11.22 -12.01 24.20
C SER A 275 10.60 -12.13 22.81
N LYS A 276 9.36 -12.61 22.74
CA LYS A 276 8.58 -12.72 21.52
C LYS A 276 7.69 -11.50 21.34
N GLY A 277 7.13 -11.36 20.14
CA GLY A 277 6.11 -10.38 19.81
C GLY A 277 5.52 -10.65 18.44
N CYS A 278 4.70 -9.71 17.97
CA CYS A 278 4.05 -9.81 16.68
C CYS A 278 3.81 -8.43 16.08
N PHE A 279 3.94 -8.33 14.75
CA PHE A 279 3.35 -7.25 13.96
C PHE A 279 1.94 -7.66 13.57
N PHE A 280 0.95 -6.82 13.87
CA PHE A 280 -0.43 -7.01 13.39
C PHE A 280 -0.80 -5.91 12.41
N LEU A 281 -1.51 -6.29 11.35
CA LEU A 281 -2.05 -5.36 10.38
C LEU A 281 -3.48 -4.99 10.75
N GLU A 282 -3.73 -3.72 10.97
CA GLU A 282 -5.05 -3.18 11.28
C GLU A 282 -5.91 -3.00 10.03
N GLU A 283 -7.23 -2.85 10.22
CA GLU A 283 -8.17 -2.63 9.11
C GLU A 283 -7.89 -1.38 8.28
N ASN A 284 -7.35 -0.34 8.91
CA ASN A 284 -6.94 0.91 8.28
C ASN A 284 -5.58 0.80 7.55
N GLY A 285 -4.93 -0.36 7.60
CA GLY A 285 -3.61 -0.60 7.02
C GLY A 285 -2.43 -0.16 7.89
N GLU A 286 -2.67 0.34 9.10
CA GLU A 286 -1.61 0.58 10.08
C GLU A 286 -1.04 -0.73 10.61
N ILE A 287 0.25 -0.72 10.95
CA ILE A 287 0.91 -1.88 11.54
C ILE A 287 1.20 -1.56 13.00
N ILE A 288 0.62 -2.35 13.90
CA ILE A 288 0.87 -2.27 15.34
C ILE A 288 1.86 -3.35 15.76
N SER A 289 2.65 -3.09 16.80
CA SER A 289 3.54 -4.09 17.38
C SER A 289 3.80 -3.84 18.86
N HIS A 290 4.30 -4.87 19.54
CA HIS A 290 4.75 -4.78 20.92
C HIS A 290 5.97 -3.86 21.04
N GLN A 291 5.96 -2.96 22.03
CA GLN A 291 7.12 -2.18 22.43
C GLN A 291 7.70 -2.70 23.74
N TYR A 292 9.03 -2.65 23.86
CA TYR A 292 9.72 -3.23 25.01
C TYR A 292 10.59 -2.20 25.71
N ARG A 293 10.72 -2.32 27.02
CA ARG A 293 11.76 -1.67 27.81
C ARG A 293 12.81 -2.69 28.21
N MET A 294 14.06 -2.37 27.90
CA MET A 294 15.25 -3.13 28.25
C MET A 294 16.09 -2.34 29.25
N HIS A 295 16.46 -2.97 30.37
CA HIS A 295 17.38 -2.41 31.36
C HIS A 295 18.75 -3.09 31.27
N ILE A 296 19.79 -2.27 31.12
CA ILE A 296 21.20 -2.66 31.16
C ILE A 296 21.79 -2.13 32.47
N ALA A 297 22.24 -3.02 33.35
CA ALA A 297 22.68 -2.66 34.69
C ALA A 297 24.08 -2.04 34.73
N GLN A 298 24.96 -2.43 33.80
CA GLN A 298 26.31 -1.90 33.66
C GLN A 298 26.75 -1.88 32.20
N ARG A 299 27.71 -1.01 31.88
CA ARG A 299 28.23 -0.87 30.51
C ARG A 299 28.68 -2.23 29.98
N SER A 300 28.04 -2.70 28.92
CA SER A 300 28.18 -4.03 28.37
C SER A 300 28.29 -3.98 26.84
N MET A 301 29.05 -4.91 26.27
CA MET A 301 28.92 -5.22 24.86
C MET A 301 27.63 -6.00 24.67
N VAL A 302 26.78 -5.54 23.76
CA VAL A 302 25.44 -6.10 23.52
C VAL A 302 25.34 -6.57 22.08
N TYR A 303 24.82 -7.80 21.91
CA TYR A 303 24.43 -8.37 20.64
C TYR A 303 22.92 -8.57 20.62
N LEU A 304 22.25 -7.88 19.71
CA LEU A 304 20.79 -7.86 19.58
C LEU A 304 20.39 -8.45 18.25
N THR A 305 19.40 -9.33 18.23
CA THR A 305 18.79 -9.82 17.00
C THR A 305 17.27 -9.80 17.06
N ILE A 306 16.64 -9.56 15.92
CA ILE A 306 15.22 -9.78 15.68
C ILE A 306 15.06 -10.66 14.44
N LYS A 307 14.14 -11.61 14.48
CA LYS A 307 13.81 -12.47 13.33
C LYS A 307 12.34 -12.89 13.39
N PRO A 308 11.69 -13.14 12.23
CA PRO A 308 10.39 -13.79 12.20
C PRO A 308 10.39 -15.10 12.99
N LEU A 309 9.34 -15.32 13.76
CA LEU A 309 9.12 -16.55 14.51
C LEU A 309 8.53 -17.60 13.56
N ASN A 310 9.18 -18.75 13.50
CA ASN A 310 8.70 -19.87 12.71
C ASN A 310 7.70 -20.68 13.56
N LEU A 311 6.42 -20.56 13.22
CA LEU A 311 5.35 -21.35 13.82
C LEU A 311 5.27 -22.72 13.16
N SER A 312 4.67 -23.69 13.84
CA SER A 312 4.48 -25.05 13.35
C SER A 312 3.39 -25.12 12.28
N GLN A 313 3.63 -24.57 11.10
CA GLN A 313 2.78 -24.82 9.93
C GLN A 313 3.35 -25.93 9.04
N ALA A 314 2.44 -26.72 8.47
CA ALA A 314 2.64 -28.03 7.88
C ALA A 314 3.89 -28.19 6.98
N GLU A 315 4.43 -29.42 6.99
CA GLU A 315 5.63 -29.83 6.26
C GLU A 315 5.68 -29.31 4.80
N GLY A 316 6.68 -28.46 4.51
CA GLY A 316 7.17 -28.26 3.14
C GLY A 316 6.92 -26.91 2.46
N LYS A 317 6.20 -25.95 3.07
CA LYS A 317 6.10 -24.58 2.53
C LYS A 317 6.59 -23.55 3.57
N PRO A 318 7.48 -22.60 3.19
CA PRO A 318 7.87 -21.52 4.09
C PRO A 318 6.67 -20.63 4.38
N SER A 319 6.48 -20.26 5.65
CA SER A 319 5.38 -19.39 6.03
C SER A 319 5.46 -18.04 5.31
N PRO A 320 4.36 -17.50 4.74
CA PRO A 320 4.38 -16.28 3.94
C PRO A 320 5.04 -15.08 4.65
N TRP A 321 4.86 -14.99 5.98
CA TRP A 321 5.40 -13.91 6.80
C TRP A 321 6.92 -14.00 7.07
N LEU A 322 7.59 -15.12 6.76
CA LEU A 322 9.06 -15.20 6.85
C LEU A 322 9.75 -14.23 5.87
N SER A 323 9.01 -13.80 4.84
CA SER A 323 9.47 -12.78 3.91
C SER A 323 9.38 -11.35 4.47
N VAL A 324 8.64 -11.12 5.55
CA VAL A 324 8.46 -9.77 6.13
C VAL A 324 9.80 -9.27 6.67
N ASP A 325 10.18 -8.08 6.23
CA ASP A 325 11.36 -7.41 6.74
C ASP A 325 11.11 -6.92 8.16
N THR A 326 12.09 -7.14 9.03
CA THR A 326 12.02 -6.74 10.43
C THR A 326 13.24 -5.90 10.79
N ALA A 327 13.05 -4.89 11.62
CA ALA A 327 14.09 -4.08 12.19
C ALA A 327 13.74 -3.76 13.64
N LEU A 328 14.74 -3.63 14.49
CA LEU A 328 14.58 -3.23 15.88
C LEU A 328 15.32 -1.92 16.11
N TYR A 329 14.59 -0.87 16.48
CA TYR A 329 15.16 0.43 16.83
C TYR A 329 15.40 0.49 18.33
N ILE A 330 16.59 0.94 18.72
CA ILE A 330 17.03 1.03 20.11
C ILE A 330 17.15 2.49 20.48
N LEU A 331 16.28 2.96 21.37
CA LEU A 331 16.25 4.35 21.82
C LEU A 331 16.54 4.41 23.32
N LYS A 332 17.48 5.26 23.73
CA LYS A 332 17.79 5.46 25.16
C LYS A 332 16.80 6.42 25.79
N GLU A 333 16.31 6.07 26.98
CA GLU A 333 15.50 6.94 27.83
C GLU A 333 16.42 7.98 28.51
N ASN A 334 16.08 9.26 28.38
CA ASN A 334 16.84 10.36 28.95
C ASN A 334 16.26 10.75 30.32
N GLU A 335 17.14 10.98 31.31
CA GLU A 335 16.74 11.29 32.69
C GLU A 335 15.91 12.59 32.82
N ASN A 336 16.02 13.52 31.86
CA ASN A 336 15.47 14.88 31.97
C ASN A 336 14.59 15.35 30.78
N GLN A 337 14.30 14.51 29.79
CA GLN A 337 13.50 14.89 28.62
C GLN A 337 12.53 13.78 28.21
N ALA A 338 11.29 14.15 27.86
CA ALA A 338 10.30 13.25 27.25
C ALA A 338 10.69 12.74 25.85
N ASN A 339 11.90 13.06 25.37
CA ASN A 339 12.40 12.67 24.06
C ASN A 339 13.39 11.51 24.18
N LEU A 340 13.06 10.41 23.52
CA LEU A 340 13.91 9.23 23.38
C LEU A 340 15.07 9.51 22.40
N GLN A 341 16.29 9.16 22.76
CA GLN A 341 17.45 9.30 21.88
C GLN A 341 17.67 8.03 21.07
N LEU A 342 17.55 8.09 19.74
CA LEU A 342 17.97 6.98 18.88
C LEU A 342 19.47 6.69 19.07
N MET A 343 19.78 5.46 19.50
CA MET A 343 21.15 4.97 19.68
C MET A 343 21.61 4.21 18.44
N CYS A 344 20.82 3.23 18.03
CA CYS A 344 21.12 2.33 16.92
C CYS A 344 19.84 1.60 16.49
N PHE A 345 19.98 0.79 15.45
CA PHE A 345 18.94 -0.13 15.00
C PHE A 345 19.60 -1.34 14.32
N THR A 346 18.87 -2.44 14.19
CA THR A 346 19.38 -3.64 13.51
C THR A 346 19.52 -3.40 12.01
N GLU A 347 20.74 -3.15 11.56
CA GLU A 347 21.05 -2.83 10.15
C GLU A 347 21.74 -3.98 9.42
N LEU A 348 22.27 -4.97 10.14
CA LEU A 348 22.96 -6.12 9.58
C LEU A 348 21.98 -7.28 9.42
N ARG A 349 21.98 -7.94 8.26
CA ARG A 349 21.09 -9.09 7.98
C ARG A 349 21.91 -10.36 7.77
N ASN A 350 21.41 -11.46 8.31
CA ASN A 350 21.77 -12.83 7.94
C ASN A 350 20.48 -13.64 7.76
N ARG A 351 20.16 -14.00 6.51
CA ARG A 351 18.88 -14.62 6.12
C ARG A 351 17.69 -13.80 6.65
N GLU A 352 16.81 -14.37 7.47
CA GLU A 352 15.65 -13.68 8.04
C GLU A 352 15.99 -12.91 9.33
N THR A 353 17.22 -13.04 9.83
CA THR A 353 17.66 -12.41 11.08
C THR A 353 18.31 -11.06 10.83
N PHE A 354 17.84 -10.04 11.54
CA PHE A 354 18.44 -8.71 11.58
C PHE A 354 19.10 -8.49 12.94
N GLY A 355 20.30 -7.94 12.96
CA GLY A 355 21.02 -7.74 14.21
C GLY A 355 21.91 -6.52 14.26
N TRP A 356 22.40 -6.26 15.46
CA TRP A 356 23.30 -5.18 15.80
C TRP A 356 24.23 -5.61 16.93
N THR A 357 25.48 -5.16 16.90
CA THR A 357 26.46 -5.34 17.98
C THR A 357 27.04 -4.00 18.37
N GLY A 358 27.15 -3.71 19.67
CA GLY A 358 27.86 -2.53 20.14
C GLY A 358 27.80 -2.33 21.65
N ASP A 359 28.50 -1.30 22.13
CA ASP A 359 28.54 -0.96 23.56
C ASP A 359 27.29 -0.17 23.98
N LEU A 360 26.61 -0.65 25.01
CA LEU A 360 25.52 0.08 25.68
C LEU A 360 25.92 0.39 27.11
N GLY A 361 25.80 1.65 27.51
CA GLY A 361 25.97 2.09 28.89
C GLY A 361 24.82 1.63 29.80
N PRO A 362 24.93 1.84 31.13
CA PRO A 362 23.82 1.57 32.03
C PRO A 362 22.62 2.49 31.73
N GLY A 363 21.42 1.95 31.93
CA GLY A 363 20.17 2.70 31.78
C GLY A 363 19.04 1.87 31.17
N ILE A 364 17.98 2.59 30.79
CA ILE A 364 16.77 2.01 30.19
C ILE A 364 16.71 2.37 28.71
N TYR A 365 16.39 1.38 27.90
CA TYR A 365 16.34 1.44 26.45
C TYR A 365 14.97 0.95 25.97
N TRP A 366 14.34 1.73 25.12
CA TRP A 366 13.16 1.31 24.37
C TRP A 366 13.59 0.53 23.14
N LEU A 367 13.03 -0.66 22.98
CA LEU A 367 13.18 -1.50 21.80
C LEU A 367 11.86 -1.44 21.03
N ILE A 368 11.91 -0.86 19.84
CA ILE A 368 10.73 -0.64 18.99
C ILE A 368 10.91 -1.46 17.71
N PRO A 369 10.22 -2.60 17.58
CA PRO A 369 10.15 -3.36 16.35
C PRO A 369 9.52 -2.54 15.23
N SER A 370 9.95 -2.79 14.02
CA SER A 370 9.47 -2.11 12.82
C SER A 370 9.56 -3.04 11.62
N THR A 371 8.57 -2.95 10.74
CA THR A 371 8.62 -3.46 9.38
C THR A 371 8.37 -2.30 8.42
N THR A 372 8.88 -2.36 7.19
CA THR A 372 8.60 -1.34 6.18
C THR A 372 7.14 -1.35 5.73
N GLY A 373 6.38 -2.42 6.01
CA GLY A 373 5.03 -2.62 5.48
C GLY A 373 5.02 -2.92 3.98
N CYS A 374 6.19 -3.16 3.37
CA CYS A 374 6.25 -3.53 1.96
C CYS A 374 5.60 -4.89 1.68
N ARG A 375 5.77 -5.84 2.63
CA ARG A 375 5.35 -7.25 2.49
C ARG A 375 4.23 -7.69 3.43
N LEU A 376 4.05 -7.02 4.57
CA LEU A 376 2.90 -7.27 5.45
C LEU A 376 1.73 -6.37 5.01
N ARG A 377 0.78 -6.94 4.25
CA ARG A 377 -0.38 -6.22 3.71
C ARG A 377 -1.60 -7.12 3.63
N LYS A 378 -2.77 -6.50 3.52
CA LYS A 378 -4.03 -7.21 3.29
C LYS A 378 -3.98 -7.86 1.91
N GLU A 379 -3.85 -9.18 1.90
CA GLU A 379 -3.98 -9.96 0.67
C GLU A 379 -5.45 -10.28 0.43
N ILE A 380 -6.00 -9.79 -0.68
CA ILE A 380 -7.33 -10.22 -1.16
C ILE A 380 -7.14 -11.49 -1.97
N LYS A 381 -6.87 -12.61 -1.30
CA LYS A 381 -6.96 -13.92 -1.93
C LYS A 381 -8.42 -14.39 -1.88
N PRO A 382 -8.99 -14.86 -3.00
CA PRO A 382 -10.32 -15.47 -2.97
C PRO A 382 -10.25 -16.71 -2.08
N ILE A 383 -10.97 -16.68 -0.96
CA ILE A 383 -11.10 -17.82 -0.07
C ILE A 383 -11.96 -18.86 -0.78
N THR A 384 -11.42 -20.06 -0.98
CA THR A 384 -12.13 -21.14 -1.65
C THR A 384 -13.10 -21.85 -0.71
N GLU A 385 -12.71 -22.04 0.57
CA GLU A 385 -13.52 -22.71 1.61
C GLU A 385 -13.20 -22.13 3.01
N GLU A 386 -14.22 -22.03 3.88
CA GLU A 386 -14.08 -21.61 5.28
C GLU A 386 -13.83 -22.83 6.17
N ALA A 387 -12.80 -22.75 7.02
CA ALA A 387 -12.41 -23.85 7.90
C ALA A 387 -13.45 -24.10 9.00
N GLN A 388 -13.69 -25.37 9.31
CA GLN A 388 -14.55 -25.73 10.43
C GLN A 388 -13.76 -25.62 11.74
N LEU A 389 -14.25 -24.83 12.71
CA LEU A 389 -13.59 -24.63 14.00
C LEU A 389 -13.97 -25.68 15.04
N VAL A 390 -15.24 -26.10 15.04
CA VAL A 390 -15.80 -27.02 16.02
C VAL A 390 -16.67 -28.08 15.36
N TYR A 391 -16.80 -29.22 16.02
CA TYR A 391 -17.69 -30.30 15.61
C TYR A 391 -18.38 -30.90 16.84
N ARG A 392 -19.50 -31.58 16.61
CA ARG A 392 -20.14 -32.41 17.63
C ARG A 392 -19.86 -33.87 17.34
N ASP A 393 -19.59 -34.64 18.38
CA ASP A 393 -19.47 -36.08 18.27
C ASP A 393 -20.85 -36.77 18.23
N GLU A 394 -20.86 -38.11 18.28
CA GLU A 394 -22.09 -38.91 18.29
C GLU A 394 -22.94 -38.70 19.55
N THR A 395 -22.35 -38.22 20.65
CA THR A 395 -23.03 -37.94 21.91
C THR A 395 -23.64 -36.52 21.96
N GLY A 396 -23.28 -35.67 20.99
CA GLY A 396 -23.67 -34.27 20.92
C GLY A 396 -22.73 -33.34 21.67
N GLU A 397 -21.64 -33.85 22.25
CA GLU A 397 -20.60 -33.07 22.92
C GLU A 397 -19.76 -32.30 21.89
N LEU A 398 -19.41 -31.05 22.22
CA LEU A 398 -18.69 -30.15 21.33
C LEU A 398 -17.17 -30.31 21.49
N PHE A 399 -16.46 -30.34 20.37
CA PHE A 399 -15.01 -30.44 20.33
C PHE A 399 -14.40 -29.45 19.33
N LEU A 400 -13.20 -28.96 19.64
CA LEU A 400 -12.38 -28.20 18.69
C LEU A 400 -11.79 -29.12 17.63
N THR A 401 -11.82 -28.71 16.36
CA THR A 401 -11.16 -29.43 15.26
C THR A 401 -9.64 -29.45 15.43
N LYS A 402 -8.97 -30.40 14.76
CA LYS A 402 -7.51 -30.53 14.84
C LYS A 402 -6.79 -29.28 14.32
N GLU A 403 -7.31 -28.73 13.23
CA GLU A 403 -6.80 -27.54 12.55
C GLU A 403 -6.95 -26.31 13.46
N PHE A 404 -8.10 -26.16 14.11
CA PHE A 404 -8.32 -25.06 15.05
C PHE A 404 -7.47 -25.19 16.31
N ARG A 405 -7.31 -26.41 16.87
CA ARG A 405 -6.36 -26.66 17.98
C ARG A 405 -4.92 -26.31 17.61
N SER A 406 -4.49 -26.63 16.40
CA SER A 406 -3.17 -26.24 15.90
C SER A 406 -3.04 -24.72 15.84
N THR A 407 -4.09 -24.03 15.36
CA THR A 407 -4.14 -22.57 15.27
C THR A 407 -4.09 -21.89 16.65
N LEU A 408 -4.86 -22.40 17.63
CA LEU A 408 -4.81 -21.92 19.01
C LEU A 408 -3.43 -22.17 19.64
N SER A 409 -2.74 -23.24 19.25
CA SER A 409 -1.38 -23.51 19.73
C SER A 409 -0.40 -22.49 19.16
N ASP A 410 -0.53 -22.14 17.88
CA ASP A 410 0.25 -21.07 17.26
C ASP A 410 -0.04 -19.72 17.95
N ILE A 411 -1.30 -19.39 18.22
CA ILE A 411 -1.70 -18.17 18.97
C ILE A 411 -1.05 -18.16 20.35
N PHE A 412 -1.12 -19.27 21.10
CA PHE A 412 -0.48 -19.41 22.40
C PHE A 412 1.02 -19.10 22.32
N GLU A 413 1.72 -19.65 21.32
CA GLU A 413 3.15 -19.37 21.12
C GLU A 413 3.45 -17.90 20.82
N VAL A 414 2.53 -17.18 20.17
CA VAL A 414 2.67 -15.76 19.85
C VAL A 414 2.46 -14.87 21.08
N ILE A 415 1.54 -15.24 21.97
CA ILE A 415 1.18 -14.44 23.16
C ILE A 415 2.01 -14.78 24.40
N ASP A 416 2.69 -15.94 24.43
CA ASP A 416 3.75 -16.29 25.37
C ASP A 416 5.02 -15.45 25.08
N LEU A 417 5.01 -14.18 25.54
CA LEU A 417 5.99 -13.16 25.19
C LEU A 417 7.35 -13.40 25.85
N ASP A 418 7.40 -14.09 26.98
CA ASP A 418 8.66 -14.44 27.65
C ASP A 418 9.19 -15.84 27.27
N GLY A 419 8.38 -16.64 26.57
CA GLY A 419 8.78 -17.97 26.09
C GLY A 419 8.81 -19.04 27.17
N ASN A 420 8.17 -18.81 28.32
CA ASN A 420 8.19 -19.73 29.45
C ASN A 420 7.18 -20.89 29.30
N GLY A 421 6.28 -20.80 28.32
CA GLY A 421 5.27 -21.81 28.00
C GLY A 421 4.01 -21.75 28.86
N LEU A 422 3.79 -20.64 29.56
CA LEU A 422 2.63 -20.30 30.38
C LEU A 422 2.21 -18.86 30.05
N LEU A 423 0.95 -18.50 30.32
CA LEU A 423 0.47 -17.14 30.13
C LEU A 423 0.24 -16.47 31.47
N SER A 424 1.00 -15.42 31.71
CA SER A 424 0.74 -14.47 32.79
C SER A 424 -0.51 -13.63 32.51
N LEU A 425 -1.05 -12.96 33.54
CA LEU A 425 -2.14 -11.99 33.37
C LEU A 425 -1.75 -10.87 32.40
N GLU A 426 -0.49 -10.48 32.40
CA GLU A 426 0.01 -9.39 31.56
C GLU A 426 -0.01 -9.81 30.08
N GLU A 427 0.44 -11.02 29.77
CA GLU A 427 0.38 -11.62 28.43
C GLU A 427 -1.05 -11.88 27.96
N TYR A 428 -1.88 -12.44 28.84
CA TYR A 428 -3.30 -12.65 28.56
C TYR A 428 -4.02 -11.33 28.28
N ASN A 429 -3.66 -10.24 28.96
CA ASN A 429 -4.21 -8.92 28.71
C ASN A 429 -3.78 -8.30 27.38
N PHE A 430 -2.61 -8.65 26.84
CA PHE A 430 -2.26 -8.26 25.47
C PHE A 430 -3.17 -8.95 24.44
N PHE A 431 -3.48 -10.22 24.68
CA PHE A 431 -4.42 -10.99 23.87
C PHE A 431 -5.85 -10.42 23.97
N GLU A 432 -6.40 -10.26 25.17
CA GLU A 432 -7.76 -9.73 25.37
C GLU A 432 -7.93 -8.33 24.79
N LEU A 433 -6.99 -7.42 25.04
CA LEU A 433 -7.07 -6.07 24.49
C LEU A 433 -7.08 -6.08 22.96
N ARG A 434 -6.46 -7.09 22.32
CA ARG A 434 -6.42 -7.25 20.87
C ARG A 434 -7.73 -7.80 20.31
N THR A 435 -8.36 -8.75 21.02
CA THR A 435 -9.48 -9.56 20.53
C THR A 435 -10.83 -9.02 20.97
N SER A 436 -10.94 -8.55 22.22
CA SER A 436 -12.16 -8.02 22.82
C SER A 436 -12.10 -6.49 22.99
N GLY A 437 -10.90 -5.90 23.06
CA GLY A 437 -10.72 -4.47 23.31
C GLY A 437 -10.77 -4.10 24.80
N GLU A 438 -10.90 -5.09 25.67
CA GLU A 438 -10.97 -4.92 27.13
C GLU A 438 -9.84 -5.68 27.82
N LYS A 439 -9.56 -5.35 29.08
CA LYS A 439 -8.59 -6.07 29.90
C LYS A 439 -9.30 -6.98 30.88
N CYS A 440 -8.76 -8.17 31.06
CA CYS A 440 -9.06 -9.04 32.18
C CYS A 440 -8.52 -8.41 33.48
N ASP A 441 -9.43 -8.14 34.41
CA ASP A 441 -9.08 -7.70 35.76
C ASP A 441 -8.63 -8.88 36.65
N GLU A 442 -8.12 -8.57 37.85
CA GLU A 442 -7.59 -9.59 38.75
C GLU A 442 -8.65 -10.56 39.27
N ASP A 443 -9.90 -10.11 39.38
CA ASP A 443 -11.02 -10.93 39.87
C ASP A 443 -11.44 -11.94 38.79
N ALA A 444 -11.61 -11.50 37.55
CA ALA A 444 -11.85 -12.35 36.40
C ALA A 444 -10.68 -13.32 36.15
N TRP A 445 -9.44 -12.85 36.32
CA TRP A 445 -8.26 -13.71 36.21
C TRP A 445 -8.21 -14.76 37.33
N ALA A 446 -8.62 -14.43 38.55
CA ALA A 446 -8.73 -15.42 39.63
C ALA A 446 -9.72 -16.52 39.28
N VAL A 447 -10.89 -16.17 38.74
CA VAL A 447 -11.87 -17.14 38.24
C VAL A 447 -11.29 -18.00 37.12
N CYS A 448 -10.53 -17.41 36.19
CA CYS A 448 -9.84 -18.16 35.14
C CYS A 448 -8.87 -19.19 35.74
N ARG A 449 -8.05 -18.80 36.73
CA ARG A 449 -7.08 -19.70 37.35
C ARG A 449 -7.71 -20.85 38.14
N GLU A 450 -8.90 -20.64 38.69
CA GLU A 450 -9.63 -21.67 39.44
C GLU A 450 -10.34 -22.69 38.53
N ASN A 451 -10.77 -22.26 37.35
CA ASN A 451 -11.58 -23.10 36.45
C ASN A 451 -10.78 -23.79 35.33
N PHE A 452 -9.56 -23.33 35.03
CA PHE A 452 -8.74 -23.86 33.95
C PHE A 452 -7.38 -24.37 34.41
N ASP A 453 -6.72 -25.18 33.56
CA ASP A 453 -5.41 -25.75 33.87
C ASP A 453 -4.33 -24.66 33.97
N THR A 454 -3.79 -24.48 35.19
CA THR A 454 -2.77 -23.49 35.50
C THR A 454 -1.55 -24.09 36.20
N LYS A 455 -0.40 -23.44 36.00
CA LYS A 455 0.86 -23.78 36.67
C LYS A 455 1.54 -22.51 37.11
N LYS A 456 2.07 -22.46 38.34
CA LYS A 456 2.66 -21.24 38.93
C LYS A 456 1.73 -20.01 38.89
N ASN A 457 0.42 -20.22 38.98
CA ASN A 457 -0.62 -19.19 38.83
C ASN A 457 -0.71 -18.55 37.43
N GLU A 458 -0.18 -19.23 36.41
CA GLU A 458 -0.22 -18.81 35.00
C GLU A 458 -0.96 -19.86 34.17
N LEU A 459 -1.65 -19.43 33.12
CA LEU A 459 -2.49 -20.31 32.30
C LEU A 459 -1.62 -21.21 31.41
N THR A 460 -1.88 -22.51 31.43
CA THR A 460 -1.15 -23.44 30.56
C THR A 460 -1.71 -23.42 29.13
N ARG A 461 -0.98 -24.01 28.19
CA ARG A 461 -1.49 -24.23 26.82
C ARG A 461 -2.79 -25.03 26.81
N GLN A 462 -2.93 -26.04 27.68
CA GLN A 462 -4.16 -26.83 27.75
C GLN A 462 -5.31 -25.99 28.32
N GLY A 463 -5.05 -25.23 29.40
CA GLY A 463 -6.05 -24.32 29.97
C GLY A 463 -6.53 -23.27 28.98
N PHE A 464 -5.64 -22.74 28.12
CA PHE A 464 -6.02 -21.83 27.05
C PHE A 464 -6.93 -22.49 25.98
N MET A 465 -6.69 -23.76 25.65
CA MET A 465 -7.56 -24.54 24.75
C MET A 465 -8.93 -24.77 25.36
N ASP A 466 -8.96 -25.12 26.64
CA ASP A 466 -10.19 -25.41 27.38
C ASP A 466 -11.04 -24.13 27.54
N LEU A 467 -10.40 -22.97 27.72
CA LEU A 467 -11.05 -21.67 27.74
C LEU A 467 -11.76 -21.36 26.40
N ASN A 468 -11.07 -21.55 25.27
CA ASN A 468 -11.67 -21.35 23.95
C ASN A 468 -12.78 -22.39 23.64
N LEU A 469 -12.66 -23.61 24.17
CA LEU A 469 -13.71 -24.62 24.05
C LEU A 469 -14.94 -24.25 24.91
N MET A 470 -14.75 -23.65 26.09
CA MET A 470 -15.85 -23.14 26.91
C MET A 470 -16.59 -22.03 26.17
N GLU A 471 -15.88 -21.07 25.57
CA GLU A 471 -16.48 -20.00 24.75
C GLU A 471 -17.34 -20.58 23.61
N ALA A 472 -16.84 -21.62 22.95
CA ALA A 472 -17.59 -22.32 21.91
C ALA A 472 -18.86 -23.00 22.45
N ASN A 473 -18.78 -23.60 23.63
CA ASN A 473 -19.92 -24.26 24.29
C ASN A 473 -20.99 -23.26 24.74
N ASP A 474 -20.59 -22.11 25.30
CA ASP A 474 -21.50 -21.04 25.73
C ASP A 474 -22.33 -20.46 24.58
N ARG A 475 -21.82 -20.58 23.36
CA ARG A 475 -22.48 -20.20 22.11
C ARG A 475 -23.14 -21.37 21.38
N GLU A 476 -23.33 -22.51 22.04
CA GLU A 476 -23.91 -23.73 21.48
C GLU A 476 -23.20 -24.22 20.20
N GLY A 477 -21.90 -23.94 20.07
CA GLY A 477 -21.07 -24.29 18.92
C GLY A 477 -21.09 -23.27 17.77
N ASP A 478 -21.69 -22.08 17.96
CA ASP A 478 -21.63 -21.00 16.99
C ASP A 478 -20.21 -20.38 16.93
N PRO A 479 -19.51 -20.44 15.78
CA PRO A 479 -18.11 -20.04 15.68
C PRO A 479 -17.92 -18.52 15.49
N ARG A 480 -18.97 -17.70 15.49
CA ARG A 480 -18.87 -16.27 15.16
C ARG A 480 -17.89 -15.50 16.04
N ASP A 481 -17.92 -15.71 17.35
CA ASP A 481 -17.04 -14.99 18.29
C ASP A 481 -15.59 -15.49 18.18
N LEU A 482 -15.39 -16.81 18.07
CA LEU A 482 -14.08 -17.41 17.78
C LEU A 482 -13.46 -16.85 16.50
N TRP A 483 -14.27 -16.58 15.47
CA TRP A 483 -13.79 -15.94 14.25
C TRP A 483 -13.36 -14.49 14.46
N VAL A 484 -14.01 -13.73 15.35
CA VAL A 484 -13.56 -12.37 15.70
C VAL A 484 -12.17 -12.42 16.33
N THR A 485 -11.95 -13.37 17.25
CA THR A 485 -10.65 -13.63 17.87
C THR A 485 -9.59 -13.99 16.82
N LEU A 486 -9.89 -14.94 15.93
CA LEU A 486 -8.98 -15.37 14.87
C LEU A 486 -8.60 -14.24 13.91
N HIS A 487 -9.58 -13.45 13.44
CA HIS A 487 -9.32 -12.30 12.55
C HIS A 487 -8.47 -11.24 13.26
N SER A 488 -8.75 -10.98 14.54
CA SER A 488 -7.97 -10.02 15.35
C SER A 488 -6.52 -10.47 15.55
N MET A 489 -6.29 -11.78 15.60
CA MET A 489 -4.95 -12.37 15.65
C MET A 489 -4.28 -12.51 14.26
N GLY A 490 -4.98 -12.12 13.19
CA GLY A 490 -4.45 -12.06 11.82
C GLY A 490 -4.64 -13.32 10.97
N TYR A 491 -5.49 -14.26 11.42
CA TYR A 491 -5.84 -15.46 10.67
C TYR A 491 -7.00 -15.20 9.72
N ASN A 492 -6.90 -15.73 8.50
CA ASN A 492 -8.01 -15.71 7.55
C ASN A 492 -9.00 -16.88 7.78
N LYS A 493 -10.07 -16.92 7.00
CA LYS A 493 -11.09 -17.99 7.08
C LYS A 493 -10.59 -19.40 6.73
N ALA A 494 -9.38 -19.54 6.18
CA ALA A 494 -8.73 -20.81 5.94
C ALA A 494 -7.74 -21.21 7.05
N LEU A 495 -7.73 -20.48 8.18
CA LEU A 495 -6.76 -20.64 9.29
C LEU A 495 -5.30 -20.40 8.86
N GLU A 496 -5.09 -19.59 7.83
CA GLU A 496 -3.76 -19.14 7.43
C GLU A 496 -3.46 -17.78 8.08
N LEU A 497 -2.27 -17.64 8.68
CA LEU A 497 -1.84 -16.37 9.27
C LEU A 497 -1.34 -15.43 8.15
N THR A 498 -2.18 -14.46 7.78
CA THR A 498 -1.92 -13.57 6.64
C THR A 498 -1.79 -12.10 7.03
N GLU A 499 -2.42 -11.68 8.13
CA GLU A 499 -2.44 -10.28 8.58
C GLU A 499 -1.60 -10.07 9.85
N ALA A 500 -0.69 -11.01 10.16
CA ALA A 500 0.26 -10.87 11.24
C ALA A 500 1.64 -11.47 10.91
N CYS A 501 2.67 -10.98 11.57
CA CYS A 501 4.03 -11.50 11.47
C CYS A 501 4.64 -11.61 12.88
N PRO A 502 4.60 -12.81 13.48
CA PRO A 502 5.27 -13.11 14.74
C PRO A 502 6.79 -12.97 14.61
N PHE A 503 7.45 -12.53 15.67
CA PHE A 503 8.90 -12.35 15.73
C PHE A 503 9.45 -12.71 17.11
N VAL A 504 10.76 -12.91 17.17
CA VAL A 504 11.51 -13.11 18.40
C VAL A 504 12.72 -12.17 18.45
N ILE A 505 12.97 -11.63 19.63
CA ILE A 505 14.11 -10.76 19.95
C ILE A 505 15.04 -11.52 20.88
N ASP A 506 16.31 -11.67 20.48
CA ASP A 506 17.36 -12.24 21.32
C ASP A 506 18.33 -11.13 21.74
N ILE A 507 18.68 -11.07 23.04
CA ILE A 507 19.56 -10.07 23.62
C ILE A 507 20.67 -10.76 24.41
N TYR A 508 21.90 -10.62 23.95
CA TYR A 508 23.09 -11.11 24.63
C TYR A 508 23.89 -9.94 25.16
N ALA A 509 24.37 -10.04 26.39
CA ALA A 509 25.29 -9.07 26.97
C ALA A 509 26.43 -9.75 27.73
N ASP A 510 27.64 -9.22 27.56
CA ASP A 510 28.88 -9.82 28.09
C ASP A 510 29.01 -9.69 29.61
N LYS A 511 28.57 -8.57 30.17
CA LYS A 511 28.84 -8.20 31.57
C LYS A 511 27.61 -8.24 32.47
N CYS A 512 26.38 -8.24 31.94
CA CYS A 512 25.18 -8.25 32.79
C CYS A 512 24.01 -8.94 32.13
N LYS A 513 23.01 -9.34 32.93
CA LYS A 513 21.80 -9.98 32.42
C LYS A 513 20.83 -8.87 32.06
N PRO A 514 20.53 -8.64 30.78
CA PRO A 514 19.54 -7.64 30.41
C PRO A 514 18.18 -8.05 30.98
N LYS A 515 17.38 -7.08 31.38
CA LYS A 515 15.97 -7.31 31.75
C LYS A 515 15.10 -6.67 30.68
N ILE A 516 14.27 -7.44 30.01
CA ILE A 516 13.32 -6.96 29.01
C ILE A 516 11.90 -7.15 29.53
N LYS A 517 11.01 -6.21 29.25
CA LYS A 517 9.57 -6.32 29.50
C LYS A 517 8.80 -5.68 28.35
N ALA A 518 7.79 -6.38 27.83
CA ALA A 518 6.79 -5.80 26.93
C ALA A 518 5.93 -4.79 27.71
N VAL A 519 5.70 -3.61 27.14
CA VAL A 519 5.03 -2.49 27.84
C VAL A 519 3.63 -2.27 27.31
N HIS A 520 3.50 -2.09 25.99
CA HIS A 520 2.24 -1.86 25.31
C HIS A 520 2.35 -2.24 23.83
N MET A 521 1.22 -2.35 23.15
CA MET A 521 1.15 -2.41 21.69
C MET A 521 0.76 -1.04 21.15
N GLU A 522 1.44 -0.59 20.10
CA GLU A 522 1.16 0.70 19.47
C GLU A 522 1.40 0.63 17.97
N ALA A 523 0.76 1.52 17.22
CA ALA A 523 1.11 1.77 15.83
C ALA A 523 2.59 2.16 15.72
N CYS A 524 3.24 1.70 14.66
CA CYS A 524 4.63 2.01 14.34
C CYS A 524 4.85 3.48 13.90
N SER A 525 4.02 4.42 14.38
CA SER A 525 4.04 5.85 14.05
C SER A 525 4.63 6.68 15.21
N GLY A 526 4.73 8.01 15.04
CA GLY A 526 5.17 8.90 16.11
C GLY A 526 6.69 8.84 16.40
N GLN A 527 7.09 8.26 17.54
CA GLN A 527 8.50 8.24 17.97
C GLN A 527 9.39 7.41 17.03
N LEU A 528 8.88 6.29 16.53
CA LEU A 528 9.58 5.47 15.55
C LEU A 528 9.80 6.23 14.24
N GLU A 529 8.77 6.90 13.73
CA GLU A 529 8.87 7.69 12.51
C GLU A 529 9.90 8.81 12.65
N LYS A 530 9.92 9.52 13.80
CA LYS A 530 10.96 10.51 14.11
C LYS A 530 12.36 9.90 14.11
N ALA A 531 12.53 8.71 14.68
CA ALA A 531 13.80 7.99 14.70
C ALA A 531 14.25 7.58 13.28
N ILE A 532 13.33 7.08 12.45
CA ILE A 532 13.57 6.75 11.04
C ILE A 532 13.99 8.00 10.27
N CYS A 533 13.21 9.08 10.36
CA CYS A 533 13.52 10.37 9.73
C CYS A 533 14.92 10.86 10.12
N LYS A 534 15.22 10.91 11.42
CA LYS A 534 16.53 11.33 11.93
C LYS A 534 17.66 10.44 11.39
N SER A 535 17.45 9.12 11.35
CA SER A 535 18.44 8.20 10.80
C SER A 535 18.69 8.44 9.31
N VAL A 536 17.63 8.62 8.52
CA VAL A 536 17.74 8.79 7.06
C VAL A 536 18.34 10.16 6.72
N VAL A 537 17.95 11.22 7.41
CA VAL A 537 18.53 12.56 7.23
C VAL A 537 20.03 12.56 7.56
N ASN A 538 20.46 11.81 8.58
CA ASN A 538 21.87 11.76 8.99
C ASN A 538 22.75 10.85 8.12
N LYS A 539 22.20 9.74 7.61
CA LYS A 539 22.97 8.69 6.90
C LYS A 539 22.70 8.63 5.38
N GLY A 540 21.64 9.25 4.90
CA GLY A 540 21.16 9.16 3.53
C GLY A 540 21.78 10.19 2.58
N ASP A 541 21.65 9.92 1.28
CA ASP A 541 22.00 10.87 0.23
C ASP A 541 20.94 11.96 0.16
N ALA A 542 21.36 13.22 0.29
CA ALA A 542 20.46 14.37 0.24
C ALA A 542 20.50 15.03 -1.15
N LYS A 543 19.33 15.33 -1.71
CA LYS A 543 19.20 16.20 -2.88
C LYS A 543 18.16 17.27 -2.63
N VAL A 544 18.56 18.52 -2.85
CA VAL A 544 17.67 19.67 -2.82
C VAL A 544 16.76 19.64 -4.04
N MET A 545 15.51 20.03 -3.88
CA MET A 545 14.57 20.13 -5.00
C MET A 545 14.93 21.32 -5.89
N ASP A 546 14.98 21.10 -7.20
CA ASP A 546 15.30 22.15 -8.17
C ASP A 546 14.36 23.35 -7.97
N GLY A 547 14.92 24.54 -7.74
CA GLY A 547 14.17 25.79 -7.55
C GLY A 547 13.53 25.99 -6.16
N TYR A 548 13.67 25.05 -5.21
CA TYR A 548 13.16 25.16 -3.84
C TYR A 548 14.19 24.66 -2.83
N GLU A 549 15.09 25.54 -2.40
CA GLU A 549 16.19 25.22 -1.47
C GLU A 549 15.74 24.68 -0.12
N ASN A 550 14.51 25.01 0.28
CA ASN A 550 13.94 24.59 1.56
C ASN A 550 13.37 23.16 1.54
N ILE A 551 13.28 22.51 0.38
CA ILE A 551 12.77 21.14 0.27
C ILE A 551 13.92 20.21 -0.09
N VAL A 552 14.23 19.28 0.82
CA VAL A 552 15.32 18.33 0.65
C VAL A 552 14.75 16.92 0.68
N VAL A 553 15.09 16.11 -0.32
CA VAL A 553 14.76 14.69 -0.36
C VAL A 553 16.01 13.91 0.05
N HIS A 554 15.86 13.09 1.09
CA HIS A 554 16.89 12.23 1.63
C HIS A 554 16.58 10.78 1.26
N THR A 555 17.51 10.06 0.66
CA THR A 555 17.35 8.64 0.33
C THR A 555 18.45 7.82 0.98
N TYR A 556 18.07 6.90 1.85
CA TYR A 556 18.99 6.00 2.51
C TYR A 556 18.83 4.57 1.98
N LYS A 557 19.89 4.10 1.33
CA LYS A 557 20.01 2.76 0.76
C LYS A 557 20.56 1.80 1.81
N ARG A 558 19.78 0.80 2.21
CA ARG A 558 20.25 -0.35 3.00
C ARG A 558 20.49 -1.54 2.09
N ASP A 559 20.95 -2.66 2.66
CA ASP A 559 21.21 -3.88 1.90
C ASP A 559 19.92 -4.50 1.31
N THR A 560 18.79 -4.30 1.98
CA THR A 560 17.51 -4.97 1.69
C THR A 560 16.39 -4.07 1.24
N TRP A 561 16.42 -2.79 1.61
CA TRP A 561 15.40 -1.82 1.24
C TRP A 561 15.99 -0.41 1.14
N ILE A 562 15.23 0.48 0.53
CA ILE A 562 15.51 1.91 0.42
C ILE A 562 14.45 2.64 1.21
N THR A 563 14.84 3.66 1.96
CA THR A 563 13.90 4.57 2.62
C THR A 563 14.13 5.98 2.12
N SER A 564 13.06 6.66 1.72
CA SER A 564 13.11 8.05 1.30
C SER A 564 12.33 8.93 2.29
N VAL A 565 12.95 10.02 2.72
CA VAL A 565 12.41 11.01 3.64
C VAL A 565 12.40 12.37 2.97
N ILE A 566 11.32 13.11 3.14
CA ILE A 566 11.23 14.50 2.69
C ILE A 566 11.39 15.39 3.92
N GLU A 567 12.30 16.35 3.83
CA GLU A 567 12.52 17.40 4.80
C GLU A 567 12.00 18.73 4.23
N ASN A 568 10.97 19.28 4.87
CA ASN A 568 10.42 20.60 4.56
C ASN A 568 10.95 21.63 5.57
N LYS A 569 11.90 22.46 5.15
CA LYS A 569 12.49 23.54 5.95
C LYS A 569 11.72 24.86 5.83
N SER A 570 10.68 24.92 4.99
CA SER A 570 9.90 26.13 4.78
C SER A 570 8.82 26.32 5.85
N ASP A 571 8.28 27.54 5.92
CA ASP A 571 7.14 27.89 6.78
C ASP A 571 5.79 27.45 6.22
N ASN A 572 5.76 26.94 4.99
CA ASN A 572 4.53 26.52 4.33
C ASN A 572 4.48 25.00 4.22
N LYS A 573 3.25 24.46 4.24
CA LYS A 573 3.05 23.06 3.88
C LYS A 573 3.36 22.89 2.39
N VAL A 574 3.90 21.73 2.03
CA VAL A 574 4.17 21.39 0.63
C VAL A 574 3.51 20.08 0.26
N ILE A 575 3.08 19.97 -0.99
CA ILE A 575 2.60 18.70 -1.55
C ILE A 575 3.60 18.24 -2.59
N ILE A 576 4.15 17.05 -2.37
CA ILE A 576 5.14 16.45 -3.26
C ILE A 576 4.50 15.27 -3.96
N HIS A 577 4.54 15.31 -5.29
CA HIS A 577 4.20 14.20 -6.17
C HIS A 577 5.37 13.24 -6.26
N ILE A 578 5.09 11.95 -6.12
CA ILE A 578 6.07 10.87 -6.19
C ILE A 578 5.67 9.95 -7.33
N ASN A 579 6.61 9.72 -8.25
CA ASN A 579 6.44 8.81 -9.38
C ASN A 579 7.55 7.76 -9.37
N ASN A 580 7.16 6.51 -9.18
CA ASN A 580 7.98 5.31 -9.21
C ASN A 580 7.78 4.45 -10.48
N GLU A 581 7.01 4.88 -11.49
CA GLU A 581 6.61 4.06 -12.67
C GLU A 581 7.78 3.42 -13.44
N LEU A 582 8.96 4.06 -13.40
CA LEU A 582 10.15 3.54 -14.07
C LEU A 582 11.02 2.65 -13.16
N SER A 583 10.60 2.44 -11.92
CA SER A 583 11.21 1.44 -11.03
C SER A 583 10.97 0.04 -11.58
N LYS A 584 11.93 -0.86 -11.37
CA LYS A 584 11.87 -2.24 -11.87
C LYS A 584 12.11 -3.21 -10.73
N ASN A 585 11.31 -4.27 -10.67
CA ASN A 585 11.38 -5.29 -9.62
C ASN A 585 11.27 -4.67 -8.21
N CYS A 586 10.41 -3.65 -8.04
CA CYS A 586 10.25 -2.90 -6.79
C CYS A 586 8.82 -3.03 -6.26
N VAL A 587 8.67 -3.06 -4.95
CA VAL A 587 7.42 -2.86 -4.22
C VAL A 587 7.64 -1.74 -3.19
N ASN A 588 6.72 -0.79 -3.10
CA ASN A 588 6.80 0.30 -2.14
C ASN A 588 5.67 0.20 -1.12
N ASN A 589 5.91 0.59 0.13
CA ASN A 589 4.93 0.45 1.24
C ASN A 589 3.58 1.16 0.99
N ARG A 590 3.48 2.11 0.06
CA ARG A 590 2.21 2.75 -0.33
C ARG A 590 1.35 1.88 -1.25
N GLY A 591 1.97 0.93 -1.96
CA GLY A 591 1.27 0.04 -2.89
C GLY A 591 0.85 0.72 -4.19
N LEU A 592 1.41 1.90 -4.48
CA LEU A 592 1.07 2.73 -5.64
C LEU A 592 2.35 3.16 -6.36
N ASP A 593 2.35 3.12 -7.70
CA ASP A 593 3.48 3.63 -8.47
C ASP A 593 3.51 5.16 -8.51
N ILE A 594 2.35 5.81 -8.44
CA ILE A 594 2.22 7.27 -8.38
C ILE A 594 1.31 7.66 -7.22
N PHE A 595 1.78 8.57 -6.37
CA PHE A 595 1.01 9.13 -5.26
C PHE A 595 1.54 10.53 -4.89
N ALA A 596 0.86 11.21 -3.97
CA ALA A 596 1.30 12.48 -3.42
C ALA A 596 1.32 12.43 -1.89
N VAL A 597 2.21 13.20 -1.28
CA VAL A 597 2.29 13.35 0.18
C VAL A 597 2.28 14.81 0.57
N GLU A 598 1.55 15.14 1.64
CA GLU A 598 1.57 16.46 2.28
C GLU A 598 2.63 16.47 3.38
N VAL A 599 3.57 17.42 3.31
CA VAL A 599 4.65 17.57 4.30
C VAL A 599 4.47 18.90 5.01
N ALA A 600 4.24 18.82 6.33
CA ALA A 600 3.99 19.98 7.18
C ALA A 600 5.20 20.94 7.20
N PRO A 601 4.99 22.24 7.51
CA PRO A 601 6.08 23.19 7.71
C PRO A 601 7.11 22.69 8.74
N LYS A 602 8.40 22.98 8.52
CA LYS A 602 9.49 22.68 9.47
C LYS A 602 9.47 21.24 9.99
N SER A 603 9.19 20.27 9.10
CA SER A 603 9.00 18.88 9.48
C SER A 603 9.70 17.92 8.52
N THR A 604 9.87 16.69 8.96
CA THR A 604 10.35 15.56 8.15
C THR A 604 9.31 14.47 8.14
N MET A 605 9.10 13.83 6.98
CA MET A 605 8.16 12.72 6.81
C MET A 605 8.82 11.56 6.08
N VAL A 606 8.56 10.33 6.52
CA VAL A 606 8.88 9.14 5.73
C VAL A 606 7.95 9.09 4.52
N CYS A 607 8.51 9.34 3.35
CA CYS A 607 7.74 9.35 2.11
C CYS A 607 7.33 7.92 1.71
N GLN A 608 8.33 7.04 1.61
CA GLN A 608 8.16 5.66 1.21
C GLN A 608 9.34 4.78 1.65
N HIS A 609 9.05 3.51 1.86
CA HIS A 609 10.00 2.42 1.87
C HIS A 609 9.85 1.63 0.57
N VAL A 610 10.96 1.13 0.02
CA VAL A 610 10.97 0.35 -1.22
C VAL A 610 11.83 -0.89 -1.06
N MET A 611 11.29 -2.03 -1.46
CA MET A 611 11.91 -3.36 -1.41
C MET A 611 11.87 -4.02 -2.78
N PRO A 612 12.71 -5.06 -3.02
CA PRO A 612 12.56 -5.88 -4.22
C PRO A 612 11.31 -6.75 -4.18
N LEU A 613 10.62 -6.86 -5.32
CA LEU A 613 9.57 -7.87 -5.52
C LEU A 613 10.17 -9.28 -5.50
N ASN A 614 11.29 -9.48 -6.19
CA ASN A 614 12.06 -10.72 -6.20
C ASN A 614 13.51 -10.44 -5.76
N GLU A 615 13.90 -10.94 -4.59
CA GLU A 615 15.25 -10.78 -4.04
C GLU A 615 16.34 -11.47 -4.88
N GLN A 616 15.99 -12.47 -5.68
CA GLN A 616 16.94 -13.22 -6.51
C GLN A 616 17.32 -12.46 -7.79
N GLN A 617 16.68 -11.33 -8.07
CA GLN A 617 16.91 -10.51 -9.25
C GLN A 617 17.43 -9.13 -8.87
N GLU A 618 18.13 -8.50 -9.80
CA GLU A 618 18.47 -7.07 -9.69
C GLU A 618 17.18 -6.24 -9.63
N TRP A 619 17.21 -5.14 -8.88
CA TRP A 619 16.11 -4.18 -8.82
C TRP A 619 16.64 -2.75 -8.95
N ILE A 620 15.84 -1.91 -9.59
CA ILE A 620 16.19 -0.53 -9.90
C ILE A 620 15.11 0.36 -9.30
N TYR A 621 15.48 1.11 -8.28
CA TYR A 621 14.65 2.16 -7.74
C TYR A 621 14.87 3.43 -8.57
N TYR A 622 13.86 3.81 -9.36
CA TYR A 622 13.82 5.08 -10.06
C TYR A 622 12.61 5.87 -9.58
N CYS A 623 12.86 7.00 -8.94
CA CYS A 623 11.80 7.82 -8.38
C CYS A 623 12.01 9.29 -8.74
N VAL A 624 10.93 9.95 -9.15
CA VAL A 624 10.87 11.39 -9.40
C VAL A 624 9.95 12.05 -8.37
N TYR A 625 10.49 13.03 -7.68
CA TYR A 625 9.79 13.89 -6.74
C TYR A 625 9.53 15.24 -7.40
N SER A 626 8.29 15.70 -7.45
CA SER A 626 7.93 16.98 -8.06
C SER A 626 7.03 17.78 -7.13
N LEU A 627 7.34 19.06 -6.92
CA LEU A 627 6.45 19.93 -6.17
C LEU A 627 5.16 20.16 -6.96
N ILE A 628 4.02 20.06 -6.28
CA ILE A 628 2.74 20.49 -6.86
C ILE A 628 2.47 21.90 -6.35
N SER A 629 2.56 22.88 -7.27
CA SER A 629 2.27 24.29 -7.03
C SER A 629 0.78 24.56 -6.90
#